data_AF-A0A8B7NV60-F1
#
_entry.id   AF-A0A8B7NV60-F1
#
_cell.length_a   1.000
_cell.length_b   1.000
_cell.length_c   1.000
_cell.angle_alpha   90.00
_cell.angle_beta   90.00
_cell.angle_gamma   90.00
#
_symmetry.space_group_name_H-M   'P 1'
#
loop_
_entity.id
_entity.type
_entity.pdbx_description
1 polymer ?
#
loop_
_entity_poly.entity_id
_entity_poly.type
_entity_poly.pdbx_seq_one_letter_code
_entity_poly.pdbx_strand_id
1 'polypeptide(L)'
;MRTFFMTPQALVLLVVLAGVSCQIRSFSDDVDLTTVTTQEVDAVLANKAAVLQLVECFLYETLCRSRGALSFVRQVKRLGPRGRCYRCSARQQGHLDIVTRHTIFAMQRYHPVEYSRILPYIRHILY
;
A
#
# COMPACT_ATOMS: atom_id res chain seq x y z
N MET A 1 -53.79 7.98 -12.18
CA MET A 1 -52.90 7.93 -11.00
C MET A 1 -52.44 6.48 -10.83
N ARG A 2 -51.16 6.18 -11.09
CA ARG A 2 -50.58 4.83 -10.91
C ARG A 2 -49.75 4.83 -9.63
N THR A 3 -50.22 4.13 -8.61
CA THR A 3 -49.51 3.88 -7.36
C THR A 3 -48.48 2.77 -7.58
N PHE A 4 -47.20 3.11 -7.48
CA PHE A 4 -46.11 2.13 -7.44
C PHE A 4 -46.10 1.45 -6.07
N PHE A 5 -46.58 0.20 -6.04
CA PHE A 5 -46.36 -0.68 -4.89
C PHE A 5 -44.90 -1.15 -4.92
N MET A 6 -44.08 -0.55 -4.08
CA MET A 6 -42.70 -0.94 -3.85
C MET A 6 -42.72 -2.15 -2.90
N THR A 7 -42.40 -3.34 -3.42
CA THR A 7 -42.40 -4.58 -2.66
C THR A 7 -41.21 -4.63 -1.68
N PRO A 8 -41.39 -5.21 -0.47
CA PRO A 8 -40.36 -5.22 0.58
C PRO A 8 -39.09 -6.02 0.21
N GLN A 9 -39.13 -6.81 -0.85
CA GLN A 9 -37.99 -7.59 -1.33
C GLN A 9 -36.93 -6.74 -2.04
N ALA A 10 -37.29 -5.60 -2.63
CA ALA A 10 -36.35 -4.72 -3.31
C ALA A 10 -35.43 -3.97 -2.33
N LEU A 11 -35.87 -3.77 -1.09
CA LEU A 11 -35.11 -3.05 -0.06
C LEU A 11 -33.97 -3.90 0.51
N VAL A 12 -34.16 -5.21 0.61
CA VAL A 12 -33.17 -6.15 1.15
C VAL A 12 -31.96 -6.28 0.22
N LEU A 13 -32.17 -6.28 -1.10
CA LEU A 13 -31.08 -6.37 -2.08
C LEU A 13 -30.15 -5.14 -2.05
N LEU A 14 -30.69 -3.94 -1.80
CA LEU A 14 -29.93 -2.70 -1.71
C LEU A 14 -29.05 -2.65 -0.46
N VAL A 15 -29.52 -3.20 0.67
CA VAL A 15 -28.74 -3.25 1.93
C VAL A 15 -27.56 -4.23 1.83
N VAL A 16 -27.73 -5.36 1.13
CA VAL A 16 -26.63 -6.33 0.94
C VAL A 16 -25.53 -5.77 0.01
N LEU A 17 -25.88 -4.94 -0.98
CA LEU A 17 -24.89 -4.29 -1.85
C LEU A 17 -24.13 -3.13 -1.18
N ALA A 18 -24.67 -2.56 -0.10
CA ALA A 18 -24.00 -1.50 0.68
C ALA A 18 -23.14 -2.06 1.85
N GLY A 19 -23.26 -3.34 2.17
CA GLY A 19 -22.77 -3.93 3.42
C GLY A 19 -21.29 -4.36 3.47
N VAL A 20 -20.54 -4.24 2.38
CA VAL A 20 -19.09 -4.50 2.39
C VAL A 20 -18.34 -3.29 1.84
N SER A 21 -18.42 -2.18 2.57
CA SER A 21 -17.31 -1.23 2.55
C SER A 21 -16.13 -1.89 3.25
N CYS A 22 -15.47 -2.82 2.55
CA CYS A 22 -14.11 -3.23 2.91
C CYS A 22 -13.27 -1.96 2.72
N GLN A 23 -13.18 -1.14 3.76
CA GLN A 23 -12.25 -0.04 3.79
C GLN A 23 -10.86 -0.66 3.62
N ILE A 24 -10.36 -0.64 2.38
CA ILE A 24 -9.00 -1.05 2.07
C ILE A 24 -8.13 -0.10 2.88
N ARG A 25 -7.52 -0.61 3.95
CA ARG A 25 -6.51 0.13 4.70
C ARG A 25 -5.31 0.26 3.78
N SER A 26 -5.27 1.38 3.07
CA SER A 26 -4.17 1.79 2.23
C SER A 26 -3.45 2.95 2.89
N PHE A 27 -2.27 3.24 2.38
CA PHE A 27 -1.54 4.44 2.72
C PHE A 27 -2.39 5.71 2.55
N SER A 28 -2.17 6.71 3.41
CA SER A 28 -2.70 8.07 3.20
C SER A 28 -2.27 8.60 1.82
N ASP A 29 -3.06 9.48 1.20
CA ASP A 29 -2.80 9.95 -0.17
C ASP A 29 -1.40 10.54 -0.37
N ASP A 30 -0.85 11.16 0.67
CA ASP A 30 0.49 11.77 0.68
C ASP A 30 1.36 11.13 1.76
N VAL A 31 1.82 9.90 1.53
CA VAL A 31 2.83 9.27 2.39
C VAL A 31 4.16 9.98 2.24
N ASP A 32 4.87 10.15 3.36
CA ASP A 32 6.29 10.47 3.41
C ASP A 32 7.04 9.30 4.05
N LEU A 33 7.97 8.71 3.30
CA LEU A 33 8.74 7.56 3.75
C LEU A 33 9.64 7.90 4.95
N THR A 34 9.95 9.17 5.17
CA THR A 34 10.77 9.63 6.30
C THR A 34 10.00 9.80 7.61
N THR A 35 8.67 9.67 7.58
CA THR A 35 7.81 9.79 8.76
C THR A 35 6.85 8.63 8.96
N VAL A 36 6.62 7.81 7.91
CA VAL A 36 5.72 6.65 7.98
C VAL A 36 6.16 5.65 9.05
N THR A 37 5.22 5.22 9.87
CA THR A 37 5.50 4.31 10.97
C THR A 37 5.45 2.85 10.54
N THR A 38 6.13 1.98 11.29
CA THR A 38 6.01 0.53 11.08
C THR A 38 4.57 0.04 11.30
N GLN A 39 3.81 0.67 12.20
CA GLN A 39 2.40 0.34 12.41
C GLN A 39 1.53 0.65 11.19
N GLU A 40 1.78 1.77 10.51
CA GLU A 40 1.07 2.11 9.27
C GLU A 40 1.42 1.13 8.15
N VAL A 41 2.70 0.72 8.04
CA VAL A 41 3.12 -0.34 7.13
C VAL A 41 2.39 -1.64 7.46
N ASP A 42 2.36 -2.06 8.71
CA ASP A 42 1.67 -3.30 9.12
C ASP A 42 0.17 -3.26 8.83
N ALA A 43 -0.47 -2.10 9.03
CA ALA A 43 -1.88 -1.93 8.71
C ALA A 43 -2.18 -2.12 7.22
N VAL A 44 -1.26 -1.66 6.34
CA VAL A 44 -1.36 -1.88 4.89
C VAL A 44 -1.06 -3.35 4.56
N LEU A 45 0.00 -3.92 5.12
CA LEU A 45 0.42 -5.30 4.84
C LEU A 45 -0.56 -6.35 5.41
N ALA A 46 -1.37 -6.01 6.40
CA ALA A 46 -2.45 -6.86 6.89
C ALA A 46 -3.63 -6.99 5.89
N ASN A 47 -3.73 -6.09 4.90
CA ASN A 47 -4.81 -6.09 3.92
C ASN A 47 -4.31 -6.59 2.55
N LYS A 48 -4.75 -7.78 2.14
CA LYS A 48 -4.31 -8.38 0.86
C LYS A 48 -4.61 -7.50 -0.36
N ALA A 49 -5.77 -6.84 -0.40
CA ALA A 49 -6.11 -5.95 -1.52
C ALA A 49 -5.16 -4.74 -1.57
N ALA A 50 -4.79 -4.18 -0.42
CA ALA A 50 -3.82 -3.09 -0.34
C ALA A 50 -2.42 -3.53 -0.79
N VAL A 51 -1.99 -4.75 -0.42
CA VAL A 51 -0.72 -5.32 -0.89
C VAL A 51 -0.72 -5.50 -2.41
N LEU A 52 -1.80 -6.06 -2.97
CA LEU A 52 -1.93 -6.23 -4.42
C LEU A 52 -1.88 -4.89 -5.15
N GLN A 53 -2.54 -3.86 -4.61
CA GLN A 53 -2.49 -2.51 -5.15
C GLN A 53 -1.08 -1.92 -5.05
N LEU A 54 -0.37 -2.11 -3.93
CA LEU A 54 1.02 -1.67 -3.78
C LEU A 54 1.94 -2.34 -4.81
N VAL A 55 1.79 -3.64 -5.03
CA VAL A 55 2.53 -4.40 -6.04
C VAL A 55 2.21 -3.87 -7.44
N GLU A 56 0.94 -3.66 -7.77
CA GLU A 56 0.53 -3.08 -9.04
C GLU A 56 1.21 -1.72 -9.26
N CYS A 57 1.29 -0.88 -8.23
CA CYS A 57 1.96 0.41 -8.32
C CYS A 57 3.48 0.29 -8.53
N PHE A 58 4.14 -0.74 -7.98
CA PHE A 58 5.54 -1.04 -8.32
C PHE A 58 5.72 -1.41 -9.79
N LEU A 59 4.80 -2.21 -10.34
CA LEU A 59 4.87 -2.74 -11.70
C LEU A 59 4.44 -1.71 -12.76
N TYR A 60 3.39 -0.95 -12.48
CA TYR A 60 2.70 -0.06 -13.41
C TYR A 60 2.38 1.29 -12.75
N GLU A 61 3.40 2.12 -12.52
CA GLU A 61 3.23 3.42 -11.85
C GLU A 61 2.17 4.31 -12.52
N THR A 62 2.06 4.27 -13.85
CA THR A 62 1.09 5.08 -14.61
C THR A 62 -0.35 4.60 -14.47
N LEU A 63 -0.57 3.36 -14.04
CA LEU A 63 -1.89 2.76 -13.84
C LEU A 63 -2.29 2.69 -12.36
N CYS A 64 -1.38 3.07 -11.46
CA CYS A 64 -1.60 3.04 -10.02
C CYS A 64 -2.72 3.99 -9.60
N ARG A 65 -3.79 3.42 -9.03
CA ARG A 65 -4.98 4.19 -8.60
C ARG A 65 -4.86 4.77 -7.19
N SER A 66 -4.06 4.17 -6.31
CA SER A 66 -3.86 4.69 -4.94
C SER A 66 -2.74 5.71 -4.95
N ARG A 67 -3.07 6.96 -4.62
CA ARG A 67 -2.08 8.05 -4.51
C ARG A 67 -1.05 7.74 -3.42
N GLY A 68 -1.51 7.24 -2.27
CA GLY A 68 -0.63 6.84 -1.17
C GLY A 68 0.35 5.75 -1.55
N ALA A 69 -0.14 4.67 -2.17
CA ALA A 69 0.73 3.59 -2.66
C ALA A 69 1.70 4.10 -3.73
N LEU A 70 1.25 4.95 -4.65
CA LEU A 70 2.12 5.57 -5.67
C LEU A 70 3.22 6.42 -5.03
N SER A 71 2.86 7.25 -4.06
CA SER A 71 3.81 8.11 -3.34
C SER A 71 4.87 7.28 -2.63
N PHE A 72 4.44 6.24 -1.91
CA PHE A 72 5.33 5.29 -1.25
C PHE A 72 6.29 4.63 -2.25
N VAL A 73 5.76 4.04 -3.33
CA VAL A 73 6.56 3.36 -4.36
C VAL A 73 7.59 4.29 -4.99
N ARG A 74 7.21 5.51 -5.34
CA ARG A 74 8.12 6.48 -5.94
C ARG A 74 9.24 6.87 -5.00
N GLN A 75 8.96 7.03 -3.72
CA GLN A 75 9.99 7.34 -2.72
C GLN A 75 10.94 6.16 -2.52
N VAL A 76 10.42 4.94 -2.42
CA VAL A 76 11.24 3.72 -2.32
C VAL A 76 12.16 3.57 -3.53
N LYS A 77 11.64 3.73 -4.76
CA LYS A 77 12.44 3.64 -5.99
C LYS A 77 13.50 4.74 -6.15
N ARG A 78 13.37 5.84 -5.43
CA ARG A 78 14.34 6.96 -5.42
C ARG A 78 15.45 6.77 -4.40
N LEU A 79 15.35 5.78 -3.52
CA LEU A 79 16.43 5.45 -2.62
C LEU A 79 17.67 5.01 -3.43
N GLY A 80 18.83 5.40 -2.93
CA GLY A 80 20.10 4.96 -3.46
C GLY A 80 20.43 3.52 -3.06
N PRO A 81 21.63 3.05 -3.43
CA PRO A 81 22.14 1.75 -3.02
C PRO A 81 22.01 1.54 -1.51
N ARG A 82 21.58 0.36 -1.10
CA ARG A 82 21.34 -0.04 0.31
C ARG A 82 20.28 0.81 1.03
N GLY A 83 19.35 1.41 0.29
CA GLY A 83 18.28 2.22 0.87
C GLY A 83 18.71 3.64 1.28
N ARG A 84 19.84 4.12 0.75
CA ARG A 84 20.40 5.42 1.12
C ARG A 84 19.56 6.58 0.60
N CYS A 85 19.15 7.49 1.48
CA CYS A 85 18.53 8.76 1.13
C CYS A 85 19.58 9.88 1.14
N TYR A 86 19.93 10.41 -0.03
CA TYR A 86 20.99 11.43 -0.17
C TYR A 86 20.64 12.81 0.40
N ARG A 87 19.34 13.10 0.58
CA ARG A 87 18.85 14.39 1.09
C ARG A 87 18.34 14.31 2.53
N CYS A 88 18.43 13.14 3.15
CA CYS A 88 17.94 12.92 4.51
C CYS A 88 19.00 13.29 5.53
N SER A 89 18.55 13.80 6.68
CA SER A 89 19.37 13.85 7.89
C SER A 89 19.71 12.43 8.39
N ALA A 90 20.71 12.31 9.27
CA ALA A 90 21.08 11.02 9.87
C ALA A 90 19.90 10.37 10.62
N ARG A 91 19.07 11.17 11.29
CA ARG A 91 17.86 10.68 11.98
C ARG A 91 16.84 10.11 10.99
N GLN A 92 16.60 10.82 9.89
CA GLN A 92 15.69 10.35 8.84
C GLN A 92 16.22 9.07 8.16
N GLN A 93 17.53 8.97 7.90
CA GLN A 93 18.11 7.73 7.38
C GLN A 93 17.92 6.55 8.34
N GLY A 94 18.17 6.75 9.64
CA GLY A 94 17.96 5.69 10.63
C GLY A 94 16.50 5.24 10.70
N HIS A 95 15.56 6.17 10.57
CA HIS A 95 14.14 5.84 10.48
C HIS A 95 13.80 5.06 9.20
N LEU A 96 14.31 5.52 8.05
CA LEU A 96 14.13 4.83 6.76
C LEU A 96 14.69 3.40 6.80
N ASP A 97 15.83 3.19 7.43
CA ASP A 97 16.44 1.86 7.57
C ASP A 97 15.53 0.91 8.36
N ILE A 98 14.92 1.41 9.44
CA ILE A 98 13.97 0.65 10.27
C ILE A 98 12.73 0.29 9.44
N VAL A 99 12.08 1.30 8.84
CA VAL A 99 10.85 1.11 8.05
C VAL A 99 11.09 0.18 6.85
N THR A 100 12.19 0.38 6.14
CA THR A 100 12.53 -0.39 4.94
C THR A 100 12.80 -1.85 5.29
N ARG A 101 13.63 -2.11 6.32
CA ARG A 101 13.90 -3.48 6.78
C ARG A 101 12.64 -4.18 7.28
N HIS A 102 11.81 -3.48 8.05
CA HIS A 102 10.54 -3.99 8.55
C HIS A 102 9.61 -4.37 7.39
N THR A 103 9.46 -3.47 6.41
CA THR A 103 8.63 -3.70 5.22
C THR A 103 9.12 -4.90 4.42
N ILE A 104 10.43 -5.01 4.16
CA ILE A 104 11.03 -6.14 3.44
C ILE A 104 10.78 -7.44 4.18
N PHE A 105 11.06 -7.48 5.49
CA PHE A 105 10.86 -8.67 6.30
C PHE A 105 9.39 -9.11 6.33
N ALA A 106 8.46 -8.17 6.52
CA ALA A 106 7.03 -8.46 6.53
C ALA A 106 6.53 -8.96 5.16
N MET A 107 6.99 -8.34 4.06
CA MET A 107 6.67 -8.79 2.70
C MET A 107 7.23 -10.20 2.41
N GLN A 108 8.48 -10.48 2.77
CA GLN A 108 9.09 -11.80 2.60
C GLN A 108 8.34 -12.88 3.38
N ARG A 109 7.96 -12.57 4.63
CA ARG A 109 7.34 -13.54 5.54
C ARG A 109 5.88 -13.81 5.22
N TYR A 110 5.11 -12.77 4.92
CA TYR A 110 3.65 -12.86 4.82
C TYR A 110 3.12 -12.78 3.39
N HIS A 111 3.90 -12.22 2.46
CA HIS A 111 3.50 -12.02 1.06
C HIS A 111 4.62 -12.42 0.07
N PRO A 112 5.17 -13.65 0.15
CA PRO A 112 6.37 -14.03 -0.60
C PRO A 112 6.18 -13.95 -2.13
N VAL A 113 4.98 -14.27 -2.62
CA VAL A 113 4.64 -14.18 -4.04
C VAL A 113 4.71 -12.72 -4.50
N GLU A 114 4.07 -11.82 -3.76
CA GLU A 114 4.09 -10.39 -4.06
C GLU A 114 5.49 -9.77 -3.91
N TYR A 115 6.24 -10.20 -2.89
CA TYR A 115 7.63 -9.80 -2.70
C TYR A 115 8.48 -10.14 -3.92
N SER A 116 8.36 -11.37 -4.44
CA SER A 116 9.12 -11.80 -5.62
C SER A 116 8.84 -10.94 -6.85
N ARG A 117 7.60 -10.46 -7.01
CA ARG A 117 7.19 -9.59 -8.11
C ARG A 117 7.80 -8.20 -8.04
N ILE A 118 7.98 -7.66 -6.82
CA ILE A 118 8.55 -6.32 -6.64
C ILE A 118 10.07 -6.32 -6.56
N LEU A 119 10.70 -7.48 -6.33
CA LEU A 119 12.15 -7.63 -6.14
C LEU A 119 13.00 -6.93 -7.21
N PRO A 120 12.70 -7.01 -8.52
CA PRO A 120 13.49 -6.32 -9.54
C PRO A 120 13.56 -4.80 -9.34
N TYR A 121 12.52 -4.21 -8.73
CA TYR A 121 12.41 -2.76 -8.51
C TYR A 121 13.09 -2.30 -7.22
N ILE A 122 13.28 -3.20 -6.24
CA ILE A 122 13.86 -2.87 -4.93
C ILE A 122 15.24 -3.50 -4.70
N ARG A 123 15.78 -4.27 -5.66
CA ARG A 123 17.07 -4.97 -5.50
C ARG A 123 18.23 -4.07 -5.06
N HIS A 124 18.24 -2.82 -5.52
CA HIS A 124 19.28 -1.83 -5.22
C HIS A 124 19.26 -1.41 -3.74
N ILE A 125 18.14 -1.62 -3.05
CA ILE A 125 17.98 -1.34 -1.62
C ILE A 125 18.57 -2.47 -0.78
N LEU A 126 18.66 -3.68 -1.34
CA LEU A 126 19.09 -4.87 -0.63
C LEU A 126 20.62 -5.06 -0.64
N TYR A 127 21.30 -4.59 -1.68
CA TYR A 127 22.72 -4.87 -1.95
C TYR A 127 23.53 -3.62 -2.27
#